data_AF-W5YLU8-F1
#
_entry.id   AF-W5YLU8-F1
#
_cell.length_a   1.000
_cell.length_b   1.000
_cell.length_c   1.000
_cell.angle_alpha   90.00
_cell.angle_beta   90.00
_cell.angle_gamma   90.00
#
_symmetry.space_group_name_H-M   'P 1'
#
loop_
_entity.id
_entity.type
_entity.pdbx_description
1 polymer ?
#
loop_
_entity_poly.entity_id
_entity_poly.type
_entity_poly.pdbx_seq_one_letter_code
_entity_poly.pdbx_strand_id
1 'polypeptide(L)'
;MRCLNLSRPLRGRRYVSLLTAALTLLWTAFAHGHGESSGDEKGSVHAVLDKIPPELSELRVQLRRTLAPQLLVGNPTDKMLIVEDENGRPFLRIGPDKAEGDLGAAEFHRTNTIMAPGAIPAEASENPRWAVVETTPNWGWFDLRLRTDGVDVPHQVVDGGEPASIGTWSIPVRLGDTESVISGHFEYRPNAAGIIQAKVADLGALKGQALVRAMPGSSRPGLFLSYNASRR
;
A
#
# COMPACT_ATOMS: atom_id res chain seq x y z
N MET A 1 23.44 -8.61 -88.96
CA MET A 1 23.23 -7.50 -89.91
C MET A 1 22.61 -6.34 -89.13
N ARG A 2 23.23 -5.13 -89.18
CA ARG A 2 22.99 -3.88 -88.40
C ARG A 2 23.41 -3.96 -86.91
N CYS A 3 24.54 -3.40 -86.46
CA CYS A 3 25.08 -2.02 -86.41
C CYS A 3 24.70 -1.23 -85.14
N LEU A 4 25.69 -1.09 -84.26
CA LEU A 4 26.11 0.03 -83.40
C LEU A 4 25.19 1.27 -83.27
N ASN A 5 24.98 1.75 -82.04
CA ASN A 5 25.67 2.96 -81.57
C ASN A 5 25.51 3.24 -80.06
N LEU A 6 26.66 3.54 -79.43
CA LEU A 6 26.77 4.23 -78.15
C LEU A 6 26.27 5.67 -78.26
N SER A 7 25.82 6.25 -77.13
CA SER A 7 26.23 7.59 -76.67
C SER A 7 25.60 7.92 -75.30
N ARG A 8 26.43 8.06 -74.26
CA ARG A 8 26.14 8.92 -73.09
C ARG A 8 26.53 10.36 -73.44
N PRO A 9 25.99 11.35 -72.72
CA PRO A 9 26.91 12.21 -71.97
C PRO A 9 26.50 12.47 -70.52
N LEU A 10 27.54 12.69 -69.73
CA LEU A 10 27.58 13.19 -68.36
C LEU A 10 27.22 14.68 -68.31
N ARG A 11 26.62 15.17 -67.21
CA ARG A 11 27.15 16.28 -66.38
C ARG A 11 26.12 16.82 -65.38
N GLY A 12 26.62 17.09 -64.18
CA GLY A 12 26.03 18.01 -63.21
C GLY A 12 25.44 17.29 -62.00
N ARG A 13 25.73 17.64 -60.75
CA ARG A 13 26.56 18.71 -60.20
C ARG A 13 26.80 18.33 -58.74
N ARG A 14 28.04 18.46 -58.28
CA ARG A 14 28.42 18.31 -56.87
C ARG A 14 27.74 19.40 -56.06
N TYR A 15 27.13 19.04 -54.93
CA TYR A 15 27.12 19.88 -53.72
C TYR A 15 27.32 18.98 -52.50
N VAL A 16 28.56 19.03 -52.00
CA VAL A 16 28.93 18.75 -50.60
C VAL A 16 28.67 20.04 -49.83
N SER A 17 28.39 19.91 -48.52
CA SER A 17 28.32 20.96 -47.47
C SER A 17 26.87 21.33 -47.10
N LEU A 18 26.42 21.43 -45.85
CA LEU A 18 27.05 21.54 -44.52
C LEU A 18 25.96 21.30 -43.46
N LEU A 19 26.39 20.84 -42.27
CA LEU A 19 25.79 20.97 -40.94
C LEU A 19 24.55 21.87 -40.77
N THR A 20 23.52 21.35 -40.09
CA THR A 20 22.60 22.13 -39.24
C THR A 20 21.92 21.15 -38.25
N ALA A 21 22.44 21.11 -37.02
CA ALA A 21 21.80 21.70 -35.84
C ALA A 21 20.67 20.84 -35.27
N ALA A 22 21.06 20.03 -34.28
CA ALA A 22 20.16 19.39 -33.34
C ALA A 22 19.26 20.44 -32.68
N LEU A 23 17.94 20.30 -32.84
CA LEU A 23 16.97 21.02 -32.04
C LEU A 23 16.17 20.00 -31.24
N THR A 24 16.76 19.63 -30.11
CA THR A 24 16.11 18.91 -29.01
C THR A 24 15.01 19.79 -28.45
N LEU A 25 13.77 19.54 -28.84
CA LEU A 25 12.60 19.99 -28.10
C LEU A 25 12.52 19.16 -26.82
N LEU A 26 13.15 19.69 -25.77
CA LEU A 26 12.93 19.31 -24.39
C LEU A 26 11.45 19.56 -24.07
N TRP A 27 10.62 18.53 -24.19
CA TRP A 27 9.45 18.41 -23.33
C TRP A 27 9.98 18.28 -21.91
N THR A 28 9.96 19.39 -21.17
CA THR A 28 9.93 19.33 -19.71
C THR A 28 8.62 18.68 -19.32
N ALA A 29 8.60 17.35 -19.29
CA ALA A 29 7.66 16.66 -18.43
C ALA A 29 7.92 17.20 -17.02
N PHE A 30 6.90 17.76 -16.39
CA PHE A 30 6.90 17.90 -14.94
C PHE A 30 6.94 16.49 -14.37
N ALA A 31 8.15 15.94 -14.26
CA ALA A 31 8.40 14.82 -13.39
C ALA A 31 8.06 15.33 -12.00
N HIS A 32 6.86 14.98 -11.53
CA HIS A 32 6.57 14.99 -10.11
C HIS A 32 7.55 14.00 -9.51
N GLY A 33 8.64 14.55 -8.96
CA GLY A 33 9.66 13.78 -8.30
C GLY A 33 8.99 12.89 -7.26
N HIS A 34 9.30 11.60 -7.34
CA HIS A 34 9.06 10.68 -6.25
C HIS A 34 9.58 11.31 -4.96
N GLY A 35 8.73 11.39 -3.95
CA GLY A 35 9.09 11.88 -2.61
C GLY A 35 10.36 11.19 -2.15
N GLU A 36 11.46 11.92 -2.26
CA GLU A 36 12.77 11.50 -1.79
C GLU A 36 12.68 11.49 -0.26
N SER A 37 12.73 10.30 0.31
CA SER A 37 12.93 10.08 1.75
C SER A 37 14.34 10.56 2.13
N SER A 38 14.53 11.87 2.26
CA SER A 38 15.73 12.48 2.82
C SER A 38 15.41 13.81 3.51
N GLY A 39 15.04 13.74 4.80
CA GLY A 39 14.97 14.88 5.71
C GLY A 39 13.86 14.76 6.75
N ASP A 40 14.24 14.40 7.99
CA ASP A 40 13.44 14.53 9.22
C ASP A 40 11.91 14.49 9.03
N GLU A 41 11.38 13.32 8.67
CA GLU A 41 9.93 13.12 8.59
C GLU A 41 9.35 13.42 9.98
N LYS A 42 8.69 14.58 10.15
CA LYS A 42 8.21 15.07 11.47
C LYS A 42 7.08 14.21 12.06
N GLY A 43 6.56 13.26 11.29
CA GLY A 43 5.51 12.34 11.68
C GLY A 43 5.32 11.26 10.62
N SER A 44 4.25 10.48 10.77
CA SER A 44 3.88 9.41 9.84
C SER A 44 2.38 9.41 9.58
N VAL A 45 1.97 8.96 8.40
CA VAL A 45 0.56 8.80 8.04
C VAL A 45 0.14 7.36 8.26
N HIS A 46 -1.08 7.16 8.77
CA HIS A 46 -1.67 5.85 8.98
C HIS A 46 -3.09 5.79 8.43
N ALA A 47 -3.41 4.70 7.73
CA ALA A 47 -4.80 4.33 7.51
C ALA A 47 -5.42 3.84 8.85
N VAL A 48 -6.61 4.34 9.15
CA VAL A 48 -7.40 4.00 10.33
C VAL A 48 -8.78 3.55 9.87
N LEU A 49 -9.22 2.38 10.32
CA LEU A 49 -10.54 1.81 10.03
C LEU A 49 -11.59 2.50 10.91
N ASP A 50 -12.66 3.02 10.28
CA ASP A 50 -13.79 3.58 11.00
C ASP A 50 -14.73 2.48 11.53
N LYS A 51 -15.77 2.89 12.25
CA LYS A 51 -16.79 1.97 12.74
C LYS A 51 -17.44 1.23 11.57
N ILE A 52 -17.50 -0.10 11.67
CA ILE A 52 -18.18 -0.95 10.70
C ILE A 52 -19.68 -0.63 10.65
N PRO A 53 -20.26 -0.42 9.44
CA PRO A 53 -21.70 -0.19 9.29
C PRO A 53 -22.54 -1.31 9.91
N PRO A 54 -23.74 -1.02 10.45
CA PRO A 54 -24.60 -2.02 11.09
C PRO A 54 -24.90 -3.24 10.22
N GLU A 55 -25.11 -3.05 8.93
CA GLU A 55 -25.37 -4.11 7.95
C GLU A 55 -24.18 -5.05 7.73
N LEU A 56 -22.97 -4.63 8.12
CA LEU A 56 -21.74 -5.43 8.08
C LEU A 56 -21.30 -5.91 9.47
N SER A 57 -22.10 -5.69 10.52
CA SER A 57 -21.70 -5.91 11.92
C SER A 57 -21.37 -7.36 12.27
N GLU A 58 -21.88 -8.32 11.49
CA GLU A 58 -21.57 -9.75 11.65
C GLU A 58 -20.20 -10.14 11.04
N LEU A 59 -19.63 -9.27 10.19
CA LEU A 59 -18.29 -9.48 9.64
C LEU A 59 -17.22 -9.15 10.67
N ARG A 60 -16.10 -9.86 10.58
CA ARG A 60 -14.88 -9.57 11.35
C ARG A 60 -13.91 -8.82 10.45
N VAL A 61 -13.92 -7.49 10.52
CA VAL A 61 -13.04 -6.63 9.71
C VAL A 61 -11.90 -6.08 10.58
N GLN A 62 -10.67 -6.19 10.09
CA GLN A 62 -9.48 -5.67 10.77
C GLN A 62 -8.56 -4.99 9.79
N LEU A 63 -8.02 -3.83 10.17
CA LEU A 63 -6.92 -3.18 9.47
C LEU A 63 -5.62 -3.44 10.23
N ARG A 64 -4.69 -4.19 9.62
CA ARG A 64 -3.40 -4.52 10.21
C ARG A 64 -2.28 -3.65 9.63
N ARG A 65 -1.42 -3.20 10.54
CA ARG A 65 -0.18 -2.50 10.20
C ARG A 65 0.90 -3.54 9.95
N THR A 66 1.30 -3.70 8.69
CA THR A 66 2.45 -4.51 8.29
C THR A 66 3.46 -3.62 7.56
N LEU A 67 4.24 -4.16 6.63
CA LEU A 67 5.02 -3.34 5.69
C LEU A 67 4.12 -2.49 4.77
N ALA A 68 2.89 -2.96 4.51
CA ALA A 68 1.80 -2.20 3.90
C ALA A 68 0.51 -2.40 4.72
N PRO A 69 -0.45 -1.46 4.69
CA PRO A 69 -1.75 -1.68 5.31
C PRO A 69 -2.45 -2.90 4.70
N GLN A 70 -2.90 -3.81 5.54
CA GLN A 70 -3.61 -5.01 5.11
C GLN A 70 -5.00 -5.02 5.72
N LEU A 71 -6.04 -5.11 4.88
CA LEU A 71 -7.40 -5.35 5.35
C LEU A 71 -7.62 -6.86 5.43
N LEU A 72 -8.13 -7.33 6.57
CA LEU A 72 -8.51 -8.72 6.79
C LEU A 72 -9.99 -8.77 7.07
N VAL A 73 -10.68 -9.68 6.39
CA VAL A 73 -12.10 -9.92 6.59
C VAL A 73 -12.32 -11.40 6.86
N GLY A 74 -13.02 -11.70 7.96
CA GLY A 74 -13.65 -12.99 8.19
C GLY A 74 -15.16 -12.84 8.07
N ASN A 75 -15.78 -13.70 7.27
CA ASN A 75 -17.23 -13.71 7.05
C ASN A 75 -17.85 -14.97 7.67
N PRO A 76 -18.40 -14.88 8.90
CA PRO A 76 -19.07 -16.03 9.54
C PRO A 76 -20.52 -16.20 9.10
N THR A 77 -21.04 -15.37 8.19
CA THR A 77 -22.44 -15.40 7.76
C THR A 77 -22.67 -16.42 6.66
N ASP A 78 -23.93 -16.68 6.34
CA ASP A 78 -24.36 -17.49 5.20
C ASP A 78 -24.41 -16.70 3.87
N LYS A 79 -24.05 -15.41 3.90
CA LYS A 79 -24.09 -14.50 2.75
C LYS A 79 -22.71 -14.33 2.14
N MET A 80 -22.65 -14.27 0.81
CA MET A 80 -21.44 -13.91 0.09
C MET A 80 -21.12 -12.42 0.29
N LEU A 81 -19.91 -12.11 0.74
CA LEU A 81 -19.36 -10.76 0.66
C LEU A 81 -18.61 -10.60 -0.67
N ILE A 82 -18.95 -9.57 -1.43
CA ILE A 82 -18.29 -9.19 -2.66
C ILE A 82 -17.54 -7.89 -2.41
N VAL A 83 -16.27 -7.83 -2.82
CA VAL A 83 -15.43 -6.63 -2.75
C VAL A 83 -15.18 -6.12 -4.16
N GLU A 84 -15.35 -4.81 -4.33
CA GLU A 84 -15.32 -4.15 -5.63
C GLU A 84 -14.15 -3.16 -5.73
N ASP A 85 -13.61 -3.03 -6.94
CA ASP A 85 -12.66 -1.99 -7.29
C ASP A 85 -13.36 -0.61 -7.43
N GLU A 86 -12.59 0.43 -7.73
CA GLU A 86 -13.12 1.80 -7.89
C GLU A 86 -14.11 1.95 -9.06
N ASN A 87 -14.11 1.02 -10.00
CA ASN A 87 -15.02 1.00 -11.14
C ASN A 87 -16.25 0.11 -10.89
N GLY A 88 -16.39 -0.44 -9.67
CA GLY A 88 -17.47 -1.35 -9.31
C GLY A 88 -17.28 -2.78 -9.84
N ARG A 89 -16.09 -3.16 -10.33
CA ARG A 89 -15.82 -4.54 -10.75
C ARG A 89 -15.52 -5.40 -9.51
N PRO A 90 -16.23 -6.52 -9.31
CA PRO A 90 -15.88 -7.49 -8.28
C PRO A 90 -14.50 -8.10 -8.52
N PHE A 91 -13.65 -8.17 -7.49
CA PHE A 91 -12.36 -8.86 -7.57
C PHE A 91 -12.12 -9.86 -6.43
N LEU A 92 -12.90 -9.79 -5.34
CA LEU A 92 -12.90 -10.78 -4.26
C LEU A 92 -14.33 -11.19 -3.88
N ARG A 93 -14.44 -12.44 -3.45
CA ARG A 93 -15.62 -13.08 -2.88
C ARG A 93 -15.22 -13.78 -1.59
N ILE A 94 -15.91 -13.54 -0.49
CA ILE A 94 -15.60 -14.13 0.82
C ILE A 94 -16.88 -14.69 1.43
N GLY A 95 -16.90 -15.99 1.72
CA GLY A 95 -18.03 -16.71 2.28
C GLY A 95 -18.92 -17.39 1.24
N PRO A 96 -19.93 -18.17 1.68
CA PRO A 96 -20.06 -18.67 3.05
C PRO A 96 -18.97 -19.70 3.42
N ASP A 97 -18.42 -20.43 2.46
CA ASP A 97 -17.51 -21.55 2.76
C ASP A 97 -16.02 -21.23 2.53
N LYS A 98 -15.72 -20.33 1.60
CA LYS A 98 -14.39 -20.12 1.03
C LYS A 98 -14.17 -18.67 0.66
N ALA A 99 -12.94 -18.30 0.31
CA ALA A 99 -12.66 -17.08 -0.41
C ALA A 99 -12.22 -17.38 -1.85
N GLU A 100 -12.70 -16.56 -2.78
CA GLU A 100 -12.36 -16.63 -4.20
C GLU A 100 -11.84 -15.28 -4.68
N GLY A 101 -10.79 -15.33 -5.49
CA GLY A 101 -10.24 -14.16 -6.20
C GLY A 101 -10.53 -14.23 -7.68
N ASP A 102 -10.83 -13.10 -8.31
CA ASP A 102 -10.92 -13.00 -9.76
C ASP A 102 -9.52 -12.88 -10.37
N LEU A 103 -8.97 -13.98 -10.88
CA LEU A 103 -7.66 -13.97 -11.55
C LEU A 103 -7.66 -13.22 -12.89
N GLY A 104 -8.83 -12.89 -13.43
CA GLY A 104 -8.97 -11.96 -14.55
C GLY A 104 -8.85 -10.50 -14.12
N ALA A 105 -9.21 -10.15 -12.88
CA ALA A 105 -9.16 -8.78 -12.41
C ALA A 105 -7.73 -8.34 -12.11
N ALA A 106 -7.30 -7.27 -12.79
CA ALA A 106 -6.03 -6.61 -12.46
C ALA A 106 -5.94 -6.28 -10.98
N GLU A 107 -7.05 -5.83 -10.38
CA GLU A 107 -7.10 -5.42 -8.97
C GLU A 107 -6.78 -6.56 -8.00
N PHE A 108 -7.22 -7.79 -8.29
CA PHE A 108 -6.86 -8.95 -7.46
C PHE A 108 -5.34 -9.16 -7.43
N HIS A 109 -4.67 -9.07 -8.58
CA HIS A 109 -3.20 -9.21 -8.64
C HIS A 109 -2.46 -8.09 -7.92
N ARG A 110 -2.96 -6.86 -8.05
CA ARG A 110 -2.35 -5.68 -7.41
C ARG A 110 -2.45 -5.72 -5.90
N THR A 111 -3.54 -6.24 -5.37
CA THR A 111 -3.85 -6.24 -3.94
C THR A 111 -3.42 -7.52 -3.22
N ASN A 112 -3.05 -8.59 -3.94
CA ASN A 112 -2.55 -9.83 -3.35
C ASN A 112 -1.02 -9.87 -3.17
N THR A 113 -0.35 -8.71 -3.22
CA THR A 113 1.09 -8.58 -2.99
C THR A 113 1.39 -7.35 -2.15
N ILE A 114 2.45 -7.41 -1.34
CA ILE A 114 2.92 -6.29 -0.52
C ILE A 114 3.62 -5.23 -1.38
N MET A 115 4.37 -5.67 -2.40
CA MET A 115 5.14 -4.77 -3.27
C MET A 115 4.22 -4.12 -4.30
N ALA A 116 4.56 -2.89 -4.73
CA ALA A 116 3.89 -2.25 -5.86
C ALA A 116 3.76 -3.25 -7.02
N PRO A 117 2.61 -3.31 -7.72
CA PRO A 117 2.32 -4.43 -8.60
C PRO A 117 3.45 -4.58 -9.62
N GLY A 118 4.00 -5.79 -9.74
CA GLY A 118 4.81 -6.15 -10.89
C GLY A 118 3.97 -6.07 -12.17
N ALA A 119 4.51 -6.52 -13.30
CA ALA A 119 3.71 -6.64 -14.52
C ALA A 119 2.44 -7.46 -14.21
N ILE A 120 1.27 -6.86 -14.47
CA ILE A 120 0.00 -7.57 -14.38
C ILE A 120 0.11 -8.77 -15.33
N PRO A 121 -0.25 -9.99 -14.89
CA PRO A 121 -0.14 -11.15 -15.76
C PRO A 121 -0.89 -10.92 -17.07
N ALA A 122 -0.34 -11.37 -18.20
CA ALA A 122 -0.94 -11.16 -19.52
C ALA A 122 -2.35 -11.76 -19.62
N GLU A 123 -2.63 -12.73 -18.75
CA GLU A 123 -3.91 -13.40 -18.58
C GLU A 123 -4.93 -12.63 -17.72
N ALA A 124 -4.57 -11.48 -17.15
CA ALA A 124 -5.57 -10.55 -16.61
C ALA A 124 -6.38 -9.99 -17.79
N SER A 125 -7.69 -10.04 -17.66
CA SER A 125 -8.63 -9.70 -18.73
C SER A 125 -9.90 -9.07 -18.15
N GLU A 126 -10.77 -8.59 -19.01
CA GLU A 126 -12.09 -8.12 -18.58
C GLU A 126 -13.02 -9.26 -18.15
N ASN A 127 -12.73 -10.50 -18.56
CA ASN A 127 -13.55 -11.65 -18.21
C ASN A 127 -13.21 -12.18 -16.80
N PRO A 128 -14.21 -12.38 -15.92
CA PRO A 128 -13.98 -12.96 -14.60
C PRO A 128 -13.47 -14.40 -14.68
N ARG A 129 -12.42 -14.70 -13.91
CA ARG A 129 -11.84 -16.03 -13.71
C ARG A 129 -11.67 -16.30 -12.22
N TRP A 130 -12.78 -16.66 -11.57
CA TRP A 130 -12.81 -16.97 -10.14
C TRP A 130 -12.01 -18.24 -9.82
N ALA A 131 -11.12 -18.13 -8.85
CA ALA A 131 -10.37 -19.26 -8.30
C ALA A 131 -10.45 -19.23 -6.77
N VAL A 132 -10.50 -20.42 -6.16
CA VAL A 132 -10.41 -20.54 -4.70
C VAL A 132 -9.01 -20.12 -4.26
N VAL A 133 -8.95 -19.14 -3.36
CA VAL A 133 -7.69 -18.61 -2.81
C VAL A 133 -7.53 -18.98 -1.34
N GLU A 134 -8.63 -19.24 -0.65
CA GLU A 134 -8.66 -19.76 0.72
C GLU A 134 -9.88 -20.68 0.88
N THR A 135 -9.68 -21.81 1.55
CA THR A 135 -10.69 -22.85 1.79
C THR A 135 -11.61 -22.56 2.97
N THR A 136 -11.42 -21.40 3.60
CA THR A 136 -12.22 -20.88 4.70
C THR A 136 -12.75 -19.48 4.33
N PRO A 137 -13.83 -18.98 4.96
CA PRO A 137 -14.46 -17.72 4.55
C PRO A 137 -13.74 -16.51 5.16
N ASN A 138 -12.43 -16.43 4.96
CA ASN A 138 -11.60 -15.31 5.36
C ASN A 138 -10.53 -15.02 4.32
N TRP A 139 -10.19 -13.75 4.17
CA TRP A 139 -9.15 -13.31 3.27
C TRP A 139 -8.54 -11.99 3.73
N GLY A 140 -7.26 -11.80 3.46
CA GLY A 140 -6.57 -10.54 3.70
C GLY A 140 -5.88 -10.04 2.44
N TRP A 141 -6.01 -8.75 2.15
CA TRP A 141 -5.41 -8.12 0.97
C TRP A 141 -4.83 -6.74 1.28
N PHE A 142 -3.90 -6.29 0.45
CA PHE A 142 -3.23 -4.99 0.51
C PHE A 142 -3.96 -4.02 -0.42
N ASP A 143 -5.12 -3.55 0.00
CA ASP A 143 -5.94 -2.64 -0.81
C ASP A 143 -5.16 -1.38 -1.16
N LEU A 144 -5.07 -1.05 -2.45
CA LEU A 144 -4.27 0.08 -2.91
C LEU A 144 -4.81 1.42 -2.39
N ARG A 145 -6.11 1.50 -2.08
CA ARG A 145 -6.75 2.69 -1.50
C ARG A 145 -6.31 2.99 -0.07
N LEU A 146 -5.65 2.04 0.59
CA LEU A 146 -5.13 2.21 1.96
C LEU A 146 -3.68 2.71 1.99
N ARG A 147 -3.01 2.81 0.83
CA ARG A 147 -1.62 3.24 0.74
C ARG A 147 -1.44 4.67 1.23
N THR A 148 -0.38 4.89 2.02
CA THR A 148 -0.10 6.17 2.66
C THR A 148 1.04 6.95 1.99
N ASP A 149 1.80 6.32 1.11
CA ASP A 149 2.97 6.91 0.43
C ASP A 149 2.61 8.02 -0.57
N GLY A 150 1.36 8.09 -0.99
CA GLY A 150 0.83 9.16 -1.85
C GLY A 150 -0.06 10.19 -1.13
N VAL A 151 -0.22 10.11 0.19
CA VAL A 151 -1.10 11.01 0.94
C VAL A 151 -0.35 12.29 1.28
N ASP A 152 -0.79 13.41 0.70
CA ASP A 152 -0.21 14.72 0.97
C ASP A 152 -0.62 15.23 2.35
N VAL A 153 0.35 15.68 3.15
CA VAL A 153 0.12 16.17 4.52
C VAL A 153 0.27 17.69 4.52
N PRO A 154 -0.81 18.46 4.76
CA PRO A 154 -0.72 19.92 4.77
C PRO A 154 0.33 20.43 5.76
N HIS A 155 1.14 21.40 5.36
CA HIS A 155 2.18 21.97 6.24
C HIS A 155 1.63 22.45 7.60
N GLN A 156 0.40 22.98 7.63
CA GLN A 156 -0.22 23.41 8.89
C GLN A 156 -0.47 22.26 9.87
N VAL A 157 -0.76 21.05 9.35
CA VAL A 157 -0.92 19.84 10.17
C VAL A 157 0.43 19.44 10.76
N VAL A 158 1.47 19.43 9.93
CA VAL A 158 2.84 19.09 10.34
C VAL A 158 3.37 20.07 11.40
N ASP A 159 3.21 21.37 11.17
CA ASP A 159 3.70 22.40 12.08
C ASP A 159 2.87 22.52 13.36
N GLY A 160 1.60 22.09 13.32
CA GLY A 160 0.74 22.00 14.49
C GLY A 160 1.21 20.96 15.51
N GLY A 161 1.93 19.92 15.07
CA GLY A 161 2.58 18.95 15.96
C GLY A 161 1.62 18.05 16.74
N GLU A 162 0.37 17.92 16.30
CA GLU A 162 -0.68 17.10 16.93
C GLU A 162 -1.26 16.08 15.93
N PRO A 163 -1.82 14.95 16.41
CA PRO A 163 -2.54 14.03 15.54
C PRO A 163 -3.70 14.71 14.80
N ALA A 164 -3.85 14.42 13.51
CA ALA A 164 -4.92 15.01 12.70
C ALA A 164 -5.42 14.05 11.62
N SER A 165 -6.73 14.08 11.36
CA SER A 165 -7.30 13.43 10.19
C SER A 165 -7.02 14.27 8.94
N ILE A 166 -6.49 13.66 7.88
CA ILE A 166 -6.00 14.35 6.67
C ILE A 166 -6.65 13.84 5.38
N GLY A 167 -7.57 12.88 5.47
CA GLY A 167 -8.27 12.33 4.31
C GLY A 167 -9.14 11.14 4.68
N THR A 168 -9.93 10.67 3.72
CA THR A 168 -10.79 9.50 3.88
C THR A 168 -10.49 8.46 2.80
N TRP A 169 -10.83 7.22 3.08
CA TRP A 169 -10.77 6.12 2.13
C TRP A 169 -12.02 5.26 2.26
N SER A 170 -12.38 4.56 1.18
CA SER A 170 -13.57 3.72 1.13
C SER A 170 -13.37 2.54 0.19
N ILE A 171 -13.98 1.41 0.54
CA ILE A 171 -13.97 0.17 -0.24
C ILE A 171 -15.44 -0.25 -0.40
N PRO A 172 -16.00 -0.19 -1.61
CA PRO A 172 -17.35 -0.65 -1.88
C PRO A 172 -17.42 -2.17 -1.73
N VAL A 173 -18.47 -2.62 -1.06
CA VAL A 173 -18.75 -4.03 -0.82
C VAL A 173 -20.23 -4.31 -0.96
N ARG A 174 -20.55 -5.58 -1.20
CA ARG A 174 -21.93 -6.07 -1.18
C ARG A 174 -22.02 -7.36 -0.38
N LEU A 175 -22.87 -7.39 0.65
CA LEU A 175 -23.14 -8.57 1.46
C LEU A 175 -24.50 -9.17 1.08
N GLY A 176 -24.50 -10.28 0.35
CA GLY A 176 -25.73 -10.78 -0.29
C GLY A 176 -26.23 -9.76 -1.32
N ASP A 177 -27.41 -9.18 -1.08
CA ASP A 177 -28.00 -8.14 -1.94
C ASP A 177 -27.85 -6.72 -1.36
N THR A 178 -27.17 -6.57 -0.22
CA THR A 178 -27.01 -5.27 0.46
C THR A 178 -25.69 -4.62 0.08
N GLU A 179 -25.76 -3.52 -0.67
CA GLU A 179 -24.61 -2.64 -0.93
C GLU A 179 -24.23 -1.89 0.35
N SER A 180 -22.92 -1.75 0.60
CA SER A 180 -22.35 -1.04 1.74
C SER A 180 -20.92 -0.63 1.45
N VAL A 181 -20.24 -0.06 2.45
CA VAL A 181 -18.88 0.45 2.33
C VAL A 181 -18.08 0.14 3.59
N ILE A 182 -16.88 -0.42 3.41
CA ILE A 182 -15.86 -0.43 4.47
C ILE A 182 -15.05 0.86 4.32
N SER A 183 -15.11 1.74 5.32
CA SER A 183 -14.49 3.06 5.24
C SER A 183 -13.54 3.34 6.39
N GLY A 184 -12.76 4.39 6.21
CA GLY A 184 -11.89 4.92 7.24
C GLY A 184 -11.30 6.26 6.88
N HIS A 185 -10.30 6.66 7.65
CA HIS A 185 -9.57 7.90 7.44
C HIS A 185 -8.06 7.69 7.46
N PHE A 186 -7.34 8.67 6.92
CA PHE A 186 -5.91 8.82 7.10
C PHE A 186 -5.66 9.73 8.28
N GLU A 187 -4.80 9.29 9.20
CA GLU A 187 -4.39 10.02 10.39
C GLU A 187 -2.90 10.32 10.30
N TYR A 188 -2.54 11.60 10.31
CA TYR A 188 -1.18 12.05 10.59
C TYR A 188 -0.90 11.87 12.08
N ARG A 189 0.27 11.30 12.40
CA ARG A 189 0.79 11.23 13.77
C ARG A 189 2.19 11.85 13.83
N PRO A 190 2.39 12.91 14.62
CA PRO A 190 3.71 13.48 14.81
C PRO A 190 4.63 12.47 15.49
N ASN A 191 5.93 12.55 15.21
CA ASN A 191 6.92 11.79 15.95
C ASN A 191 6.91 12.22 17.40
N ALA A 192 7.12 11.26 18.30
CA ALA A 192 7.27 11.57 19.72
C ALA A 192 8.42 12.57 19.90
N ALA A 193 8.12 13.73 20.49
CA ALA A 193 9.14 14.70 20.84
C ALA A 193 9.90 14.24 22.10
N GLY A 194 11.23 14.25 22.04
CA GLY A 194 12.10 13.93 23.18
C GLY A 194 12.47 12.45 23.30
N ILE A 195 13.10 12.09 24.42
CA ILE A 195 13.54 10.72 24.71
C ILE A 195 12.60 10.11 25.75
N ILE A 196 11.94 9.00 25.40
CA ILE A 196 11.18 8.23 26.38
C ILE A 196 12.15 7.61 27.40
N GLN A 197 12.13 8.13 28.62
CA GLN A 197 12.87 7.58 29.75
C GLN A 197 11.97 6.63 30.55
N ALA A 198 12.26 5.33 30.47
CA ALA A 198 11.67 4.36 31.36
C ALA A 198 12.48 4.26 32.66
N LYS A 199 11.78 4.19 33.79
CA LYS A 199 12.37 3.99 35.12
C LYS A 199 11.62 2.89 35.86
N VAL A 200 12.35 2.04 36.57
CA VAL A 200 11.75 1.09 37.52
C VAL A 200 11.39 1.88 38.78
N ALA A 201 10.08 2.01 39.07
CA ALA A 201 9.59 2.75 40.23
C ALA A 201 9.60 1.91 41.51
N ASP A 202 9.22 0.63 41.41
CA ASP A 202 9.22 -0.32 42.51
C ASP A 202 9.56 -1.72 41.99
N LEU A 203 10.37 -2.46 42.76
CA LEU A 203 10.78 -3.84 42.49
C LEU A 203 9.91 -4.87 43.21
N GLY A 204 9.19 -4.47 44.26
CA GLY A 204 8.37 -5.37 45.08
C GLY A 204 9.07 -6.68 45.43
N ALA A 205 8.42 -7.80 45.12
CA ALA A 205 8.92 -9.15 45.39
C ALA A 205 10.21 -9.52 44.62
N LEU A 206 10.55 -8.80 43.53
CA LEU A 206 11.77 -9.07 42.76
C LEU A 206 13.02 -8.46 43.40
N LYS A 207 12.86 -7.62 44.43
CA LYS A 207 13.98 -6.97 45.12
C LYS A 207 14.95 -8.00 45.69
N GLY A 208 16.20 -7.96 45.23
CA GLY A 208 17.25 -8.89 45.63
C GLY A 208 17.15 -10.29 45.00
N GLN A 209 16.12 -10.56 44.19
CA GLN A 209 15.91 -11.84 43.52
C GLN A 209 16.25 -11.77 42.03
N ALA A 210 15.97 -10.63 41.39
CA ALA A 210 16.22 -10.42 39.97
C ALA A 210 16.88 -9.07 39.70
N LEU A 211 17.70 -9.02 38.66
CA LEU A 211 18.13 -7.79 38.03
C LEU A 211 17.02 -7.33 37.08
N VAL A 212 16.37 -6.22 37.43
CA VAL A 212 15.35 -5.56 36.60
C VAL A 212 15.92 -4.23 36.13
N ARG A 213 15.95 -3.99 34.82
CA ARG A 213 16.43 -2.73 34.26
C ARG A 213 15.47 -2.23 33.20
N ALA A 214 14.95 -1.03 33.42
CA ALA A 214 14.28 -0.28 32.37
C ALA A 214 15.34 0.13 31.32
N MET A 215 15.06 -0.17 30.05
CA MET A 215 15.92 0.21 28.94
C MET A 215 15.31 1.44 28.27
N PRO A 216 16.02 2.57 28.23
CA PRO A 216 15.58 3.71 27.44
C PRO A 216 15.58 3.31 25.95
N GLY A 217 14.64 3.87 25.19
CA GLY A 217 14.54 3.66 23.75
C GLY A 217 14.02 4.93 23.08
N SER A 218 14.46 5.19 21.86
CA SER A 218 14.06 6.39 21.10
C SER A 218 12.58 6.44 20.77
N SER A 219 11.89 5.28 20.77
CA SER A 219 10.47 5.19 20.39
C SER A 219 9.65 4.14 21.15
N ARG A 220 10.30 3.15 21.79
CA ARG A 220 9.63 2.17 22.67
C ARG A 220 10.49 1.87 23.90
N PRO A 221 9.97 2.03 25.13
CA PRO A 221 10.69 1.63 26.31
C PRO A 221 10.80 0.09 26.38
N GLY A 222 11.93 -0.41 26.85
CA GLY A 222 12.16 -1.85 27.05
C GLY A 222 12.30 -2.22 28.53
N LEU A 223 12.15 -3.50 28.83
CA LEU A 223 12.43 -4.07 30.15
C LEU A 223 13.39 -5.25 30.01
N PHE A 224 14.50 -5.19 30.74
CA PHE A 224 15.40 -6.32 30.91
C PHE A 224 15.14 -6.96 32.28
N LEU A 225 15.00 -8.29 32.28
CA LEU A 225 14.83 -9.10 33.49
C LEU A 225 15.83 -10.26 33.44
N SER A 226 16.65 -10.39 34.47
CA SER A 226 17.53 -11.55 34.68
C SER A 226 17.39 -12.07 36.10
N TYR A 227 17.17 -13.38 36.22
CA TYR A 227 17.03 -14.09 37.49
C TYR A 227 18.12 -15.15 37.58
N ASN A 228 18.83 -15.22 38.70
CA ASN A 228 19.89 -16.22 38.90
C ASN A 228 19.49 -17.14 40.06
N ALA A 229 19.05 -18.36 39.74
CA ALA A 229 18.47 -19.32 40.68
C ALA A 229 19.49 -19.98 41.64
N SER A 230 20.75 -19.52 41.69
CA SER A 230 21.90 -20.26 42.21
C SER A 230 22.36 -19.88 43.62
N ARG A 231 21.59 -19.11 44.41
CA ARG A 231 21.88 -18.91 45.84
C ARG A 231 20.73 -19.44 46.71
N ARG A 232 20.82 -20.71 47.08
CA ARG A 232 20.28 -21.24 48.34
C ARG A 232 21.44 -21.63 49.23
#